data_AF-G5GHH4-F1
#
_entry.id   AF-G5GHH4-F1
#
_cell.length_a   1.000
_cell.length_b   1.000
_cell.length_c   1.000
_cell.angle_alpha   90.00
_cell.angle_beta   90.00
_cell.angle_gamma   90.00
#
_symmetry.space_group_name_H-M   'P 1'
#
loop_
_entity.id
_entity.type
_entity.pdbx_description
1 polymer ?
#
loop_
_entity_poly.entity_id
_entity_poly.type
_entity_poly.pdbx_seq_one_letter_code
_entity_poly.pdbx_strand_id
1 'polypeptide(L)'
;MKKEKYLKLIITAIFISGILLTYAVNRYVASEIEKNMMLEATQMETSYGKYDYYINVFAEIESYFDKLKADENFEQPKKQKEAAASEFQRWEMELRDLYRNIVAGLSDSEAKALETEQNEWKKQRDADALDAVSRLRGSNDNTEYIKSQAESTKIRAYELLERYKELLGKK
;
A
#
# COMPACT_ATOMS: atom_id res chain seq x y z
N MET A 1 59.57 40.80 27.46
CA MET A 1 59.24 40.39 26.06
C MET A 1 58.82 38.92 25.89
N LYS A 2 59.48 37.91 26.51
CA LYS A 2 59.07 36.49 26.35
C LYS A 2 57.70 36.15 26.98
N LYS A 3 57.41 36.61 28.20
CA LYS A 3 56.16 36.28 28.92
C LYS A 3 54.88 36.73 28.20
N GLU A 4 54.88 37.90 27.56
CA GLU A 4 53.73 38.40 26.80
C GLU A 4 53.44 37.58 25.53
N LYS A 5 54.48 37.07 24.86
CA LYS A 5 54.30 36.17 23.70
C LYS A 5 53.67 34.84 24.12
N TYR A 6 54.08 34.27 25.25
CA TYR A 6 53.48 33.05 25.80
C TYR A 6 52.03 33.26 26.22
N LEU A 7 51.71 34.39 26.86
CA LEU A 7 50.34 34.71 27.26
C LEU A 7 49.40 34.86 26.05
N LYS A 8 49.88 35.51 24.98
CA LYS A 8 49.13 35.61 23.72
C LYS A 8 48.88 34.24 23.09
N LEU A 9 49.89 33.37 23.02
CA LEU A 9 49.77 32.01 22.48
C LEU A 9 48.76 31.13 23.24
N ILE A 10 48.72 31.23 24.57
CA ILE A 10 47.77 30.48 25.41
C ILE A 10 46.34 30.95 25.13
N ILE A 11 46.13 32.27 25.03
CA ILE A 11 44.81 32.83 24.74
C ILE A 11 44.32 32.36 23.35
N THR A 12 45.15 32.41 22.31
CA THR A 12 44.75 31.92 20.98
C THR A 12 44.44 30.42 20.97
N ALA A 13 45.20 29.61 21.71
CA ALA A 13 44.94 28.18 21.81
C ALA A 13 43.59 27.86 22.48
N ILE A 14 43.20 28.64 23.50
CA ILE A 14 41.88 28.52 24.15
C ILE A 14 40.76 28.89 23.17
N PHE A 15 40.93 29.98 22.40
CA PHE A 15 39.94 30.36 21.38
C PHE A 15 39.78 29.30 20.29
N ILE A 16 40.88 28.77 19.76
CA ILE A 16 40.85 27.70 18.73
C ILE A 16 40.20 26.43 19.29
N SER A 17 40.56 26.04 20.52
CA SER A 17 39.96 24.90 21.22
C SER A 17 38.45 25.07 21.42
N GLY A 18 38.01 26.26 21.82
CA GLY A 18 36.59 26.59 21.96
C GLY A 18 35.83 26.45 20.64
N ILE A 19 36.38 26.98 19.54
CA ILE A 19 35.78 26.87 18.20
C ILE A 19 35.67 25.41 17.74
N LEU A 20 36.73 24.61 17.95
CA LEU A 20 36.73 23.19 17.61
C LEU A 20 35.71 22.41 18.43
N LEU A 21 35.58 22.71 19.73
CA LEU A 21 34.59 22.08 20.59
C LEU A 21 33.17 22.44 20.16
N THR A 22 32.89 23.72 19.88
CA THR A 22 31.60 24.18 19.36
C THR A 22 31.27 23.49 18.04
N TYR A 23 32.22 23.38 17.12
CA TYR A 23 32.03 22.70 15.84
C TYR A 23 31.73 21.20 16.00
N ALA A 24 32.48 20.51 16.87
CA ALA A 24 32.30 19.08 17.13
C ALA A 24 30.93 18.78 17.76
N VAL A 25 30.50 19.58 18.74
CA VAL A 25 29.18 19.46 19.37
C VAL A 25 28.08 19.70 18.34
N ASN A 26 28.21 20.76 17.51
CA ASN A 26 27.21 21.08 16.51
C ASN A 26 27.06 19.96 15.45
N ARG A 27 28.19 19.33 15.06
CA ARG A 27 28.18 18.19 14.14
C ARG A 27 27.54 16.94 14.74
N TYR A 28 27.81 16.67 16.02
CA TYR A 28 27.21 15.53 16.73
C TYR A 28 25.70 15.69 16.85
N VAL A 29 25.23 16.87 17.27
CA VAL A 29 23.80 17.19 17.37
C VAL A 29 23.12 17.06 16.00
N ALA A 30 23.72 17.58 14.93
CA ALA A 30 23.17 17.43 13.58
C ALA A 30 23.04 15.95 13.15
N SER A 31 24.05 15.12 13.44
CA SER A 31 24.00 13.69 13.11
C SER A 31 22.95 12.92 13.92
N GLU A 32 22.74 13.28 15.19
CA GLU A 32 21.75 12.61 16.03
C GLU A 32 20.32 13.02 15.63
N ILE A 33 20.12 14.28 15.23
CA ILE A 33 18.86 14.75 14.66
C ILE A 33 18.55 14.01 13.36
N GLU A 34 19.53 13.87 12.44
CA GLU A 34 19.36 13.13 11.19
C GLU A 34 19.01 11.66 11.44
N LYS A 35 19.71 11.01 12.36
CA LYS A 35 19.44 9.62 12.76
C LYS A 35 18.05 9.46 13.38
N ASN A 36 17.64 10.38 14.25
CA ASN A 36 16.32 10.33 14.89
C ASN A 36 15.21 10.61 13.88
N MET A 37 15.39 11.55 12.94
CA MET A 37 14.46 11.78 11.84
C MET A 37 14.36 10.58 10.91
N MET A 38 15.48 9.90 10.60
CA MET A 38 15.48 8.66 9.82
C MET A 38 14.74 7.55 10.55
N LEU A 39 14.97 7.40 11.85
CA LEU A 39 14.28 6.42 12.68
C LEU A 39 12.78 6.72 12.75
N GLU A 40 12.40 7.98 12.88
CA GLU A 40 11.01 8.45 12.89
C GLU A 40 10.34 8.29 11.52
N ALA A 41 11.05 8.52 10.41
CA ALA A 41 10.58 8.28 9.05
C ALA A 41 10.38 6.79 8.76
N THR A 42 11.33 5.94 9.16
CA THR A 42 11.18 4.48 9.08
C THR A 42 10.04 3.99 9.97
N GLN A 43 9.86 4.59 11.16
CA GLN A 43 8.74 4.29 12.05
C GLN A 43 7.40 4.77 11.47
N MET A 44 7.36 5.92 10.79
CA MET A 44 6.19 6.42 10.06
C MET A 44 5.85 5.54 8.85
N GLU A 45 6.84 5.04 8.12
CA GLU A 45 6.67 4.07 7.03
C GLU A 45 6.11 2.74 7.54
N THR A 46 6.45 2.35 8.78
CA THR A 46 5.77 1.26 9.49
C THR A 46 4.42 1.65 10.12
N SER A 47 4.09 2.94 10.22
CA SER A 47 2.90 3.47 10.92
C SER A 47 1.70 3.74 10.02
N TYR A 48 1.86 3.90 8.69
CA TYR A 48 0.75 3.67 7.77
C TYR A 48 0.60 2.16 7.63
N GLY A 49 -0.24 1.55 8.49
CA GLY A 49 -0.47 0.12 8.45
C GLY A 49 -0.88 -0.31 7.04
N LYS A 50 -0.41 -1.48 6.58
CA LYS A 50 -0.82 -2.03 5.28
C LYS A 50 -2.35 -2.08 5.17
N TYR A 51 -3.05 -2.27 6.28
CA TYR A 51 -4.51 -2.18 6.34
C TYR A 51 -5.05 -0.81 5.87
N ASP A 52 -4.52 0.29 6.41
CA ASP A 52 -4.96 1.65 6.07
C ASP A 52 -4.59 2.02 4.64
N TYR A 53 -3.49 1.48 4.12
CA TYR A 53 -3.17 1.59 2.69
C TYR A 53 -4.29 0.95 1.84
N TYR A 54 -4.63 -0.32 2.09
CA TYR A 54 -5.61 -1.03 1.27
C TYR A 54 -7.02 -0.45 1.39
N ILE A 55 -7.45 -0.06 2.60
CA ILE A 55 -8.80 0.51 2.76
C ILE A 55 -8.97 1.82 1.98
N ASN A 56 -7.93 2.66 1.95
CA ASN A 56 -7.92 3.89 1.18
C ASN A 56 -7.90 3.60 -0.33
N VAL A 57 -7.03 2.69 -0.77
CA VAL A 57 -6.96 2.28 -2.19
C VAL A 57 -8.29 1.68 -2.67
N PHE A 58 -8.96 0.87 -1.85
CA PHE A 58 -10.26 0.29 -2.19
C PHE A 58 -11.32 1.38 -2.34
N ALA A 59 -11.39 2.33 -1.40
CA ALA A 59 -12.28 3.47 -1.48
C ALA A 59 -12.01 4.36 -2.72
N GLU A 60 -10.74 4.54 -3.11
CA GLU A 60 -10.37 5.26 -4.33
C GLU A 60 -10.83 4.55 -5.60
N ILE A 61 -10.70 3.22 -5.66
CA ILE A 61 -11.18 2.41 -6.79
C ILE A 61 -12.69 2.54 -6.92
N GLU A 62 -13.42 2.37 -5.83
CA GLU A 62 -14.89 2.50 -5.83
C GLU A 62 -15.30 3.92 -6.25
N SER A 63 -14.71 4.95 -5.66
CA SER A 63 -15.00 6.35 -6.03
C SER A 63 -14.72 6.64 -7.51
N TYR A 64 -13.65 6.09 -8.07
CA TYR A 64 -13.32 6.24 -9.49
C TYR A 64 -14.38 5.60 -10.38
N PHE A 65 -14.76 4.35 -10.11
CA PHE A 65 -15.73 3.64 -10.94
C PHE A 65 -17.17 4.15 -10.76
N ASP A 66 -17.53 4.65 -9.58
CA ASP A 66 -18.82 5.32 -9.35
C ASP A 66 -18.93 6.60 -10.18
N LYS A 67 -17.88 7.42 -10.20
CA LYS A 67 -17.83 8.63 -11.06
C LYS A 67 -17.89 8.27 -12.54
N LEU A 68 -17.19 7.21 -12.95
CA LEU A 68 -17.22 6.74 -14.33
C LEU A 68 -18.61 6.24 -14.74
N LYS A 69 -19.33 5.55 -13.85
CA LYS A 69 -20.71 5.08 -14.04
C LYS A 69 -21.73 6.22 -14.08
N ALA A 70 -21.42 7.36 -13.45
CA ALA A 70 -22.27 8.56 -13.45
C ALA A 70 -22.08 9.46 -14.68
N ASP A 71 -21.11 9.18 -15.56
CA ASP A 71 -20.90 9.92 -16.81
C ASP A 71 -22.09 9.70 -17.76
N GLU A 72 -22.61 10.78 -18.37
CA GLU A 72 -23.75 10.73 -19.29
C GLU A 72 -23.55 9.81 -20.50
N ASN A 73 -22.29 9.56 -20.89
CA ASN A 73 -21.93 8.68 -22.01
C ASN A 73 -21.74 7.22 -21.59
N PHE A 74 -21.90 6.88 -20.31
CA PHE A 74 -21.68 5.53 -19.78
C PHE A 74 -22.66 4.50 -20.36
N GLU A 75 -23.84 4.91 -20.82
CA GLU A 75 -24.83 4.02 -21.45
C GLU A 75 -24.35 3.39 -22.77
N GLN A 76 -23.26 3.89 -23.36
CA GLN A 76 -22.69 3.27 -24.56
C GLN A 76 -22.12 1.87 -24.23
N PRO A 77 -22.56 0.78 -24.90
CA PRO A 77 -22.12 -0.58 -24.56
C PRO A 77 -20.60 -0.77 -24.56
N LYS A 78 -19.89 -0.10 -25.48
CA LYS A 78 -18.43 -0.10 -25.54
C LYS A 78 -17.81 0.47 -24.26
N LYS A 79 -18.35 1.57 -23.73
CA LYS A 79 -17.87 2.22 -22.50
C LYS A 79 -18.13 1.33 -21.29
N GLN A 80 -19.30 0.71 -21.20
CA GLN A 80 -19.61 -0.24 -20.11
C GLN A 80 -18.64 -1.41 -20.09
N LYS A 81 -18.31 -1.97 -21.26
CA LYS A 81 -17.35 -3.06 -21.39
C LYS A 81 -15.93 -2.66 -21.00
N GLU A 82 -15.46 -1.51 -21.49
CA GLU A 82 -14.14 -0.96 -21.14
C GLU A 82 -14.03 -0.68 -19.63
N ALA A 83 -15.08 -0.12 -19.03
CA ALA A 83 -15.15 0.14 -17.60
C ALA A 83 -15.11 -1.16 -16.79
N ALA A 84 -15.94 -2.15 -17.13
CA ALA A 84 -15.97 -3.43 -16.44
C ALA A 84 -14.61 -4.15 -16.49
N ALA A 85 -13.96 -4.17 -17.66
CA ALA A 85 -12.62 -4.76 -17.81
C ALA A 85 -11.56 -4.04 -16.96
N SER A 86 -11.61 -2.70 -16.93
CA SER A 86 -10.70 -1.88 -16.13
C SER A 86 -10.93 -2.09 -14.63
N GLU A 87 -12.19 -2.18 -14.19
CA GLU A 87 -12.58 -2.43 -12.81
C GLU A 87 -12.07 -3.78 -12.33
N PHE A 88 -12.31 -4.83 -13.12
CA PHE A 88 -11.80 -6.17 -12.83
C PHE A 88 -10.27 -6.20 -12.73
N GLN A 89 -9.55 -5.61 -13.70
CA GLN A 89 -8.09 -5.56 -13.68
C GLN A 89 -7.54 -4.83 -12.45
N ARG A 90 -8.20 -3.74 -12.04
CA ARG A 90 -7.78 -2.97 -10.87
C ARG A 90 -7.97 -3.79 -9.58
N TRP A 91 -9.14 -4.42 -9.40
CA TRP A 91 -9.38 -5.30 -8.26
C TRP A 91 -8.44 -6.50 -8.21
N GLU A 92 -8.16 -7.16 -9.33
CA GLU A 92 -7.22 -8.29 -9.39
C GLU A 92 -5.79 -7.87 -9.03
N MET A 93 -5.38 -6.66 -9.40
CA MET A 93 -4.07 -6.13 -9.06
C MET A 93 -3.94 -5.91 -7.56
N GLU A 94 -4.91 -5.23 -6.93
CA GLU A 94 -4.85 -4.98 -5.49
C GLU A 94 -5.03 -6.26 -4.68
N LEU A 95 -5.95 -7.17 -5.07
CA LEU A 95 -6.12 -8.46 -4.41
C LEU A 95 -4.84 -9.28 -4.44
N ARG A 96 -4.11 -9.28 -5.56
CA ARG A 96 -2.82 -9.98 -5.67
C ARG A 96 -1.75 -9.38 -4.78
N ASP A 97 -1.68 -8.05 -4.66
CA ASP A 97 -0.71 -7.40 -3.78
C ASP A 97 -1.06 -7.62 -2.30
N LEU A 98 -2.33 -7.49 -1.93
CA LEU A 98 -2.85 -7.81 -0.61
C LEU A 98 -2.52 -9.25 -0.23
N TYR A 99 -2.82 -10.19 -1.11
CA TYR A 99 -2.51 -11.60 -0.90
C TYR A 99 -1.01 -11.84 -0.66
N ARG A 100 -0.13 -11.23 -1.46
CA ARG A 100 1.34 -11.31 -1.25
C ARG A 100 1.75 -10.78 0.11
N ASN A 101 1.17 -9.66 0.53
CA ASN A 101 1.48 -9.04 1.82
C ASN A 101 0.98 -9.86 3.01
N ILE A 102 -0.19 -10.52 2.87
CA ILE A 102 -0.71 -11.44 3.88
C ILE A 102 0.20 -12.66 3.99
N VAL A 103 0.48 -13.35 2.87
CA VAL A 103 1.30 -14.57 2.86
C VAL A 103 2.69 -14.35 3.44
N ALA A 104 3.30 -13.18 3.20
CA ALA A 104 4.61 -12.85 3.75
C ALA A 104 4.64 -12.75 5.29
N GLY A 105 3.48 -12.59 5.94
CA GLY A 105 3.34 -12.54 7.40
C GLY A 105 2.81 -13.82 8.04
N LEU A 106 2.48 -14.86 7.26
CA LEU A 106 1.92 -16.13 7.74
C LEU A 106 3.01 -17.19 7.96
N SER A 107 2.71 -18.18 8.80
CA SER A 107 3.51 -19.42 8.84
C SER A 107 3.31 -20.24 7.55
N ASP A 108 4.24 -21.16 7.25
CA ASP A 108 4.16 -22.01 6.05
C ASP A 108 2.85 -22.81 5.96
N SER A 109 2.34 -23.31 7.09
CA SER A 109 1.08 -24.06 7.12
C SER A 109 -0.13 -23.18 6.84
N GLU A 110 -0.16 -21.96 7.41
CA GLU A 110 -1.23 -20.98 7.19
C GLU A 110 -1.19 -20.45 5.76
N ALA A 111 0.00 -20.16 5.22
CA ALA A 111 0.19 -19.74 3.84
C ALA A 111 -0.32 -20.79 2.84
N LYS A 112 -0.02 -22.08 3.07
CA LYS A 112 -0.50 -23.18 2.23
C LYS A 112 -2.01 -23.39 2.31
N ALA A 113 -2.59 -23.22 3.49
CA ALA A 113 -4.05 -23.25 3.65
C ALA A 113 -4.69 -22.11 2.85
N LEU A 114 -4.18 -20.89 3.00
CA LEU A 114 -4.68 -19.72 2.28
C LEU A 114 -4.49 -19.83 0.76
N GLU A 115 -3.39 -20.42 0.27
CA GLU A 115 -3.19 -20.73 -1.14
C GLU A 115 -4.28 -21.67 -1.68
N THR A 116 -4.62 -22.71 -0.92
CA THR A 116 -5.68 -23.67 -1.29
C THR A 116 -7.03 -22.96 -1.38
N GLU A 117 -7.40 -22.19 -0.35
CA GLU A 117 -8.61 -21.37 -0.34
C GLU A 117 -8.66 -20.39 -1.51
N GLN A 118 -7.54 -19.72 -1.81
CA GLN A 118 -7.48 -18.74 -2.89
C GLN A 118 -7.64 -19.38 -4.27
N ASN A 119 -7.12 -20.60 -4.47
CA ASN A 119 -7.28 -21.35 -5.70
C ASN A 119 -8.71 -21.88 -5.87
N GLU A 120 -9.35 -22.34 -4.78
CA GLU A 120 -10.75 -22.75 -4.79
C GLU A 120 -11.68 -21.57 -5.07
N TRP A 121 -11.44 -20.43 -4.42
CA TRP A 121 -12.17 -19.21 -4.66
C TRP A 121 -12.12 -18.77 -6.13
N LYS A 122 -10.95 -18.81 -6.79
CA LYS A 122 -10.84 -18.47 -8.23
C LYS A 122 -11.72 -19.36 -9.11
N LYS A 123 -11.75 -20.68 -8.83
CA LYS A 123 -12.61 -21.62 -9.56
C LYS A 123 -14.09 -21.29 -9.34
N GLN A 124 -14.48 -20.99 -8.10
CA GLN A 124 -15.86 -20.65 -7.78
C GLN A 124 -16.28 -19.32 -8.43
N ARG A 125 -15.43 -18.29 -8.36
CA ARG A 125 -15.63 -17.00 -9.03
C ARG A 125 -15.92 -17.19 -10.52
N ASP A 126 -15.07 -17.96 -11.19
CA ASP A 126 -15.22 -18.16 -12.64
C ASP A 126 -16.47 -18.96 -12.97
N ALA A 127 -16.87 -19.93 -12.13
CA ALA A 127 -18.13 -20.66 -12.26
C ALA A 127 -19.36 -19.76 -12.03
N ASP A 128 -19.35 -18.94 -10.99
CA ASP A 128 -20.44 -18.00 -10.66
C ASP A 128 -20.63 -16.96 -11.77
N ALA A 129 -19.53 -16.43 -12.31
CA ALA A 129 -19.57 -15.50 -13.43
C ALA A 129 -20.15 -16.14 -14.69
N LEU A 130 -19.82 -17.41 -14.97
CA LEU A 130 -20.42 -18.17 -16.08
C LEU A 130 -21.92 -18.41 -15.86
N ASP A 131 -22.33 -18.77 -14.65
CA ASP A 131 -23.76 -18.98 -14.32
C ASP A 131 -24.56 -17.69 -14.49
N ALA A 132 -24.02 -16.55 -14.04
CA ALA A 132 -24.65 -15.23 -14.16
C ALA A 132 -24.98 -14.87 -15.63
N VAL A 133 -24.09 -15.19 -16.58
CA VAL A 133 -24.32 -14.92 -18.01
C VAL A 133 -25.12 -16.01 -18.72
N SER A 134 -25.09 -17.26 -18.25
CA SER A 134 -25.86 -18.36 -18.85
C SER A 134 -27.38 -18.12 -18.79
N ARG A 135 -27.82 -17.34 -17.79
CA ARG A 135 -29.21 -16.92 -17.59
C ARG A 135 -29.65 -15.83 -18.58
N LEU A 136 -28.69 -15.13 -19.20
CA LEU A 136 -28.90 -14.09 -20.21
C LEU A 136 -28.84 -14.73 -21.61
N ARG A 137 -29.90 -15.41 -22.03
CA ARG A 137 -29.97 -16.07 -23.35
C ARG A 137 -29.70 -15.08 -24.48
N GLY A 138 -28.63 -15.29 -25.25
CA GLY A 138 -28.47 -14.77 -26.62
C GLY A 138 -27.47 -13.63 -26.85
N SER A 139 -26.69 -13.20 -25.84
CA SER A 139 -25.66 -12.17 -26.04
C SER A 139 -24.26 -12.77 -26.10
N ASN A 140 -23.52 -12.51 -27.19
CA ASN A 140 -22.06 -12.74 -27.27
C ASN A 140 -21.26 -11.69 -26.47
N ASP A 141 -21.95 -10.80 -25.74
CA ASP A 141 -21.32 -9.78 -24.92
C ASP A 141 -20.94 -10.35 -23.54
N ASN A 142 -19.64 -10.42 -23.29
CA ASN A 142 -19.07 -10.87 -22.02
C ASN A 142 -19.01 -9.77 -20.95
N THR A 143 -19.65 -8.61 -21.17
CA THR A 143 -19.64 -7.50 -20.20
C THR A 143 -20.18 -7.90 -18.83
N GLU A 144 -21.31 -8.59 -18.76
CA GLU A 144 -21.89 -9.04 -17.49
C GLU A 144 -21.03 -10.11 -16.78
N TYR A 145 -20.34 -10.96 -17.55
CA TYR A 145 -19.36 -11.90 -17.02
C TYR A 145 -18.21 -11.15 -16.32
N ILE A 146 -17.67 -10.13 -16.97
CA ILE A 146 -16.57 -9.32 -16.42
C ILE A 146 -17.02 -8.52 -15.19
N LYS A 147 -18.23 -7.94 -15.21
CA LYS A 147 -18.81 -7.26 -14.03
C LYS A 147 -18.93 -8.20 -12.84
N SER A 148 -19.40 -9.44 -13.06
CA SER A 148 -19.47 -10.46 -12.02
C SER A 148 -18.10 -10.81 -11.44
N GLN A 149 -17.08 -10.95 -12.30
CA GLN A 149 -15.70 -11.16 -11.85
C GLN A 149 -15.16 -9.98 -11.03
N ALA A 150 -15.41 -8.74 -11.46
CA ALA A 150 -15.01 -7.53 -10.74
C ALA A 150 -15.61 -7.48 -9.32
N GLU A 151 -16.92 -7.69 -9.20
CA GLU A 151 -17.62 -7.65 -7.91
C GLU A 151 -17.13 -8.75 -6.96
N SER A 152 -17.01 -9.99 -7.45
CA SER A 152 -16.50 -11.10 -6.63
C SER A 152 -15.05 -10.86 -6.17
N THR A 153 -14.22 -10.25 -7.02
CA THR A 153 -12.84 -9.91 -6.69
C THR A 153 -12.76 -8.80 -5.64
N LYS A 154 -13.61 -7.77 -5.74
CA LYS A 154 -13.77 -6.74 -4.71
C LYS A 154 -14.16 -7.34 -3.37
N ILE A 155 -15.20 -8.17 -3.35
CA ILE A 155 -15.68 -8.83 -2.12
C ILE A 155 -14.55 -9.63 -1.47
N ARG A 156 -13.81 -10.42 -2.25
CA ARG A 156 -12.68 -11.20 -1.74
C ARG A 156 -11.56 -10.31 -1.20
N ALA A 157 -11.28 -9.18 -1.84
CA ALA A 157 -10.27 -8.22 -1.38
C ALA A 157 -10.64 -7.65 0.00
N TYR A 158 -11.89 -7.23 0.20
CA TYR A 158 -12.39 -6.78 1.50
C TYR A 158 -12.41 -7.91 2.54
N GLU A 159 -12.80 -9.12 2.15
CA GLU A 159 -12.80 -10.29 3.04
C GLU A 159 -11.40 -10.57 3.59
N LEU A 160 -10.39 -10.63 2.72
CA LEU A 160 -9.00 -10.87 3.13
C LEU A 160 -8.44 -9.70 3.95
N LEU A 161 -8.76 -8.46 3.58
CA LEU A 161 -8.32 -7.28 4.30
C LEU A 161 -8.81 -7.29 5.75
N GLU A 162 -10.10 -7.59 5.96
CA GLU A 162 -10.68 -7.64 7.30
C GLU A 162 -10.20 -8.85 8.09
N ARG A 163 -10.13 -10.03 7.46
CA ARG A 163 -9.65 -11.27 8.10
C ARG A 163 -8.23 -11.13 8.65
N TYR A 164 -7.36 -10.41 7.93
CA TYR A 164 -5.94 -10.25 8.28
C TYR A 164 -5.59 -8.85 8.80
N LYS A 165 -6.57 -8.06 9.27
CA LYS A 165 -6.35 -6.68 9.72
C LYS A 165 -5.26 -6.51 10.79
N GLU A 166 -5.19 -7.46 11.73
CA GLU A 166 -4.21 -7.45 12.82
C GLU A 166 -2.79 -7.66 12.28
N LEU A 167 -2.64 -8.62 11.35
CA LEU A 167 -1.39 -8.90 10.65
C LEU A 167 -0.96 -7.71 9.78
N LEU A 168 -1.93 -7.02 9.18
CA LEU A 168 -1.72 -5.84 8.33
C LEU A 168 -1.53 -4.54 9.13
N GLY A 169 -1.54 -4.60 10.46
CA GLY A 169 -1.10 -3.50 11.33
C GLY A 169 -2.14 -2.46 11.66
N LYS A 170 -3.44 -2.77 11.61
CA LYS A 170 -4.45 -1.89 12.22
C LYS A 170 -4.34 -1.99 13.75
N LYS A 171 -3.50 -1.18 14.37
CA LYS A 171 -3.39 -1.05 15.83
C LYS A 171 -4.28 0.06 16.35
#